data_AF-A0A1H5TG01-F1
#
_entry.id   AF-A0A1H5TG01-F1
#
_cell.length_a   1.000
_cell.length_b   1.000
_cell.length_c   1.000
_cell.angle_alpha   90.00
_cell.angle_beta   90.00
_cell.angle_gamma   90.00
#
_symmetry.space_group_name_H-M   'P 1'
#
loop_
_entity.id
_entity.type
_entity.pdbx_description
1 polymer ?
#
loop_
_entity_poly.entity_id
_entity_poly.type
_entity_poly.pdbx_seq_one_letter_code
_entity_poly.pdbx_strand_id
1 'polypeptide(L)'
;MKRVSKWAPGTPATADQKRRLEALAKMPDSEIDLSDAPALPPEAWANAVRGKFYRPVKKAVSLRLDADVIEWLKKDGEGYQTRANQLLRERMLEDLGVAEPRQG
;
A
#
# COMPACT_ATOMS: atom_id res chain seq x y z
N MET A 1 -0.92 -37.25 14.98
CA MET A 1 -0.90 -36.01 14.17
C MET A 1 -1.44 -34.85 15.02
N LYS A 2 -0.62 -33.85 15.36
CA LYS A 2 -1.10 -32.65 16.10
C LYS A 2 -1.63 -31.63 15.09
N ARG A 3 -2.88 -31.19 15.27
CA ARG A 3 -3.52 -30.15 14.45
C ARG A 3 -2.81 -28.82 14.71
N VAL A 4 -2.25 -28.21 13.66
CA VAL A 4 -1.87 -26.79 13.67
C VAL A 4 -3.17 -25.97 13.66
N SER A 5 -3.45 -25.27 14.75
CA SER A 5 -4.58 -24.36 14.84
C SER A 5 -4.38 -23.19 13.87
N LYS A 6 -5.33 -23.02 12.95
CA LYS A 6 -5.44 -21.83 12.10
C LYS A 6 -5.57 -20.60 13.00
N TRP A 7 -4.67 -19.64 12.84
CA TRP A 7 -4.84 -18.29 13.41
C TRP A 7 -5.99 -17.57 12.71
N ALA A 8 -6.84 -16.87 13.47
CA ALA A 8 -7.89 -16.00 12.96
C ALA A 8 -7.55 -14.54 13.30
N PRO A 9 -7.60 -13.61 12.32
CA PRO A 9 -7.33 -12.21 12.58
C PRO A 9 -8.33 -11.63 13.60
N GLY A 10 -7.83 -10.94 14.63
CA GLY A 10 -8.65 -10.35 15.70
C GLY A 10 -8.80 -11.20 16.97
N THR A 11 -8.26 -12.42 17.03
CA THR A 11 -8.23 -13.20 18.28
C THR A 11 -7.26 -12.55 19.28
N PRO A 12 -7.70 -12.24 20.52
CA PRO A 12 -6.81 -11.71 21.56
C PRO A 12 -5.70 -12.69 21.92
N ALA A 13 -4.52 -12.19 22.22
CA ALA A 13 -3.38 -13.01 22.65
C ALA A 13 -3.71 -13.79 23.93
N THR A 14 -3.33 -15.06 23.99
CA THR A 14 -3.44 -15.90 25.20
C THR A 14 -2.50 -15.40 26.29
N ALA A 15 -2.73 -15.81 27.54
CA ALA A 15 -1.87 -15.43 28.67
C ALA A 15 -0.40 -15.83 28.43
N ASP A 16 -0.16 -17.01 27.86
CA ASP A 16 1.20 -17.48 27.55
C ASP A 16 1.86 -16.66 26.43
N GLN A 17 1.09 -16.26 25.42
CA GLN A 17 1.58 -15.36 24.38
C GLN A 17 1.97 -13.99 24.94
N LYS A 18 1.15 -13.43 25.83
CA LYS A 18 1.45 -12.16 26.51
C LYS A 18 2.72 -12.25 27.36
N ARG A 19 2.86 -13.31 28.16
CA ARG A 19 4.07 -13.56 28.97
C ARG A 19 5.33 -13.68 28.09
N ARG A 20 5.23 -14.38 26.96
CA ARG A 20 6.35 -14.50 26.00
C ARG A 20 6.71 -13.15 25.38
N LEU A 21 5.72 -12.33 25.02
CA LEU A 21 5.96 -10.98 24.50
C LEU A 21 6.61 -10.07 25.55
N GLU A 22 6.16 -10.14 26.81
CA GLU A 22 6.78 -9.40 27.92
C GLU A 22 8.23 -9.82 28.18
N ALA A 23 8.54 -11.11 28.03
CA ALA A 23 9.91 -11.60 28.14
C ALA A 23 10.78 -11.09 26.98
N LEU A 24 10.28 -11.15 25.74
CA LEU A 24 10.98 -10.62 24.56
C LEU A 24 11.19 -9.10 24.65
N ALA A 25 10.21 -8.35 25.17
CA ALA A 25 10.33 -6.90 25.34
C ALA A 25 11.39 -6.46 26.37
N LYS A 26 11.80 -7.38 27.26
CA LYS A 26 12.85 -7.14 28.27
C LYS A 26 14.24 -7.60 27.81
N MET A 27 14.32 -8.34 26.70
CA MET A 27 15.57 -8.82 26.13
C MET A 27 16.31 -7.65 25.47
N PRO A 28 17.63 -7.50 25.68
CA PRO A 28 18.39 -6.43 25.04
C PRO A 28 18.59 -6.71 23.54
N ASP A 29 18.65 -5.66 22.74
CA ASP A 29 18.82 -5.76 21.28
C ASP A 29 20.07 -6.55 20.86
N SER A 30 21.12 -6.55 21.69
CA SER A 30 22.36 -7.29 21.45
C SER A 30 22.20 -8.81 21.42
N GLU A 31 21.13 -9.34 22.01
CA GLU A 31 20.83 -10.78 22.00
C GLU A 31 19.97 -11.19 20.78
N ILE A 32 19.53 -10.23 19.96
CA ILE A 32 18.72 -10.50 18.76
C ILE A 32 19.63 -11.12 17.68
N ASP A 33 19.33 -12.36 17.32
CA ASP A 33 19.96 -13.02 16.17
C ASP A 33 19.44 -12.41 14.87
N LEU A 34 20.35 -11.85 14.06
CA LEU A 34 20.07 -11.26 12.74
C LEU A 34 20.66 -12.08 11.59
N SER A 35 21.08 -13.33 11.85
CA SER A 35 21.75 -14.18 10.86
C SER A 35 20.88 -14.50 9.63
N ASP A 36 19.56 -14.53 9.79
CA ASP A 36 18.58 -14.78 8.72
C ASP A 36 18.14 -13.50 7.98
N ALA A 37 18.30 -12.35 8.61
CA ALA A 37 17.88 -11.04 8.12
C ALA A 37 18.97 -9.98 8.34
N PRO A 38 20.09 -10.05 7.58
CA PRO A 38 21.18 -9.11 7.74
C PRO A 38 20.73 -7.67 7.42
N ALA A 39 21.28 -6.71 8.16
CA ALA A 39 21.00 -5.29 7.93
C ALA A 39 21.46 -4.89 6.51
N LEU A 40 20.55 -4.26 5.76
CA LEU A 40 20.86 -3.75 4.44
C LEU A 40 21.72 -2.49 4.54
N PRO A 41 22.76 -2.35 3.70
CA PRO A 41 23.60 -1.15 3.70
C PRO A 41 22.79 0.08 3.24
N PRO A 42 23.13 1.30 3.69
CA PRO A 42 22.41 2.54 3.35
C PRO A 42 22.19 2.73 1.83
N GLU A 43 23.15 2.29 1.02
CA GLU A 43 23.12 2.36 -0.44
C GLU A 43 22.01 1.49 -1.05
N ALA A 44 21.64 0.39 -0.39
CA ALA A 44 20.52 -0.44 -0.82
C ALA A 44 19.17 0.29 -0.73
N TRP A 45 19.08 1.31 0.12
CA TRP A 45 17.89 2.16 0.26
C TRP A 45 17.79 3.24 -0.81
N ALA A 46 18.89 3.57 -1.51
CA ALA A 46 18.90 4.62 -2.53
C ALA A 46 17.92 4.35 -3.69
N ASN A 47 17.71 3.06 -4.02
CA ASN A 47 16.78 2.61 -5.07
C ASN A 47 15.47 2.03 -4.51
N ALA A 48 15.22 2.18 -3.20
CA ALA A 48 14.00 1.64 -2.59
C ALA A 48 12.77 2.43 -3.08
N VAL A 49 11.91 1.76 -3.85
CA VAL A 49 10.65 2.35 -4.33
C VAL A 49 9.64 2.39 -3.18
N ARG A 50 9.48 3.56 -2.56
CA ARG A 50 8.36 3.81 -1.65
C ARG A 50 7.04 3.72 -2.43
N GLY A 51 6.08 2.99 -1.89
CA GLY A 51 4.71 3.00 -2.41
C GLY A 51 4.45 2.13 -3.65
N LYS A 52 5.34 1.18 -4.02
CA LYS A 52 5.09 0.21 -5.10
C LYS A 52 3.72 -0.51 -4.97
N PHE A 53 3.22 -0.65 -3.74
CA PHE A 53 1.93 -1.28 -3.44
C PHE A 53 0.83 -0.29 -3.05
N TYR A 54 1.10 1.01 -3.10
CA TYR A 54 0.06 2.01 -2.84
C TYR A 54 -0.94 2.00 -4.00
N ARG A 55 -2.12 1.42 -3.75
CA ARG A 55 -3.26 1.47 -4.66
C ARG A 55 -4.27 2.48 -4.11
N PRO A 56 -4.47 3.62 -4.78
CA PRO A 56 -5.56 4.54 -4.45
C PRO A 56 -6.89 3.77 -4.40
N VAL A 57 -7.60 3.86 -3.28
CA VAL A 57 -8.92 3.22 -3.14
C VAL A 57 -9.92 3.97 -4.02
N LYS A 58 -10.32 3.34 -5.13
CA LYS A 58 -11.36 3.88 -6.02
C LYS A 58 -12.71 3.79 -5.30
N LYS A 59 -13.43 4.91 -5.22
CA LYS A 59 -14.82 4.95 -4.76
C LYS A 59 -15.74 4.98 -5.98
N ALA A 60 -16.66 4.04 -6.07
CA ALA A 60 -17.67 4.04 -7.12
C ALA A 60 -18.67 5.18 -6.86
N VAL A 61 -18.66 6.19 -7.72
CA VAL A 61 -19.59 7.32 -7.70
C VAL A 61 -20.32 7.39 -9.03
N SER A 62 -21.60 7.78 -9.00
CA SER A 62 -22.37 8.03 -10.22
C SER A 62 -22.21 9.51 -10.58
N LEU A 63 -21.55 9.77 -11.72
CA LEU A 63 -21.32 11.12 -12.27
C LEU A 63 -21.85 11.13 -13.71
N ARG A 64 -22.49 12.24 -14.11
CA ARG A 64 -22.87 12.49 -15.50
C ARG A 64 -21.80 13.37 -16.14
N LEU A 65 -21.35 12.99 -17.33
CA LEU A 65 -20.45 13.75 -18.19
C LEU A 65 -21.20 14.08 -19.49
N ASP A 66 -20.84 15.19 -20.11
CA ASP A 66 -21.40 15.58 -21.40
C ASP A 66 -21.01 14.57 -22.50
N ALA A 67 -21.85 14.48 -23.53
CA ALA A 67 -21.71 13.48 -24.58
C ALA A 67 -20.41 13.65 -25.39
N ASP A 68 -20.04 14.89 -25.68
CA ASP A 68 -18.81 15.28 -26.37
C ASP A 68 -17.56 14.92 -25.56
N VAL A 69 -17.60 15.13 -24.24
CA VAL A 69 -16.53 14.72 -23.31
C VAL A 69 -16.37 13.19 -23.32
N ILE A 70 -17.47 12.45 -23.33
CA ILE A 70 -17.43 10.98 -23.42
C ILE A 70 -16.86 10.53 -24.77
N GLU A 71 -17.25 11.16 -25.88
CA GLU A 71 -16.70 10.86 -27.21
C GLU A 71 -15.21 11.14 -27.28
N TRP A 72 -14.76 12.29 -26.77
CA TRP A 72 -13.34 12.63 -26.70
C TRP A 72 -12.53 11.64 -25.87
N LEU A 73 -13.03 11.26 -24.69
CA LEU A 73 -12.38 10.26 -23.83
C LEU A 73 -12.33 8.87 -24.47
N LYS A 74 -13.22 8.56 -25.39
CA LYS A 74 -13.26 7.28 -26.12
C LYS A 74 -12.39 7.27 -27.38
N LYS A 75 -11.81 8.40 -27.78
CA LYS A 75 -11.04 8.54 -29.03
C LYS A 75 -9.98 7.44 -29.22
N ASP A 76 -9.20 7.16 -28.18
CA ASP A 76 -8.13 6.13 -28.24
C ASP A 76 -8.58 4.71 -27.83
N GLY A 77 -9.88 4.42 -27.86
CA GLY A 77 -10.42 3.08 -27.62
C GLY A 77 -10.83 2.79 -26.17
N GLU A 78 -10.59 1.58 -25.68
CA GLU A 78 -10.99 1.14 -24.34
C GLU A 78 -10.29 1.95 -23.22
N GLY A 79 -10.80 1.84 -21.99
CA GLY A 79 -10.16 2.47 -20.83
C GLY A 79 -10.43 3.96 -20.63
N TYR A 80 -11.46 4.52 -21.28
CA TYR A 80 -11.85 5.94 -21.12
C TYR A 80 -12.10 6.32 -19.64
N GLN A 81 -12.60 5.40 -18.80
CA GLN A 81 -12.80 5.63 -17.37
C GLN A 81 -11.48 5.81 -16.61
N THR A 82 -10.45 5.04 -16.97
CA THR A 82 -9.10 5.18 -16.40
C THR A 82 -8.50 6.52 -16.80
N ARG A 83 -8.63 6.91 -18.07
CA ARG A 83 -8.20 8.22 -18.59
C ARG A 83 -8.90 9.38 -17.88
N ALA A 84 -10.23 9.29 -17.72
CA ALA A 84 -11.00 10.29 -16.99
C ALA A 84 -10.50 10.46 -15.56
N ASN A 85 -10.29 9.36 -14.84
CA ASN A 85 -9.79 9.39 -13.48
C ASN A 85 -8.35 9.94 -13.38
N GLN A 86 -7.50 9.68 -14.39
CA GLN A 86 -6.15 10.24 -14.45
C GLN A 86 -6.19 11.76 -14.65
N LEU A 87 -6.95 12.26 -15.63
CA LEU A 87 -7.12 13.69 -15.88
C LEU A 87 -7.65 14.44 -14.64
N LEU A 88 -8.64 13.87 -13.96
CA LEU A 88 -9.17 14.44 -12.72
C LEU A 88 -8.11 14.48 -11.61
N ARG A 89 -7.25 13.47 -11.53
CA ARG A 89 -6.16 13.43 -10.55
C ARG A 89 -5.08 14.47 -10.86
N GLU A 90 -4.62 14.54 -12.11
CA GLU A 90 -3.64 15.52 -12.55
C GLU A 90 -4.11 16.93 -12.20
N ARG A 91 -5.36 17.26 -12.56
CA ARG A 91 -5.96 18.55 -12.22
C ARG A 91 -6.09 18.80 -10.71
N MET A 92 -6.48 17.79 -9.93
CA MET A 92 -6.56 17.90 -8.47
C MET A 92 -5.18 18.16 -7.85
N LEU A 93 -4.13 17.51 -8.36
CA LEU A 93 -2.76 17.66 -7.85
C LEU A 93 -2.16 19.02 -8.19
N GLU A 94 -2.42 19.52 -9.41
CA GLU A 94 -2.07 20.89 -9.80
C GLU A 94 -2.72 21.92 -8.87
N ASP A 95 -4.01 21.76 -8.59
CA ASP A 95 -4.76 22.65 -7.68
C ASP A 95 -4.21 22.63 -6.24
N LEU A 96 -3.74 21.46 -5.79
CA LEU A 96 -3.14 21.29 -4.47
C LEU A 96 -1.64 21.65 -4.41
N GLY A 97 -0.99 21.93 -5.54
CA GLY A 97 0.45 22.19 -5.61
C GLY A 97 1.32 20.99 -5.24
N VAL A 98 0.81 19.77 -5.38
CA VAL A 98 1.50 18.52 -5.00
C VAL A 98 1.92 17.77 -6.26
N ALA A 99 3.20 17.40 -6.39
CA ALA A 99 3.68 16.60 -7.52
C ALA A 99 3.19 15.14 -7.43
N GLU A 100 2.75 14.57 -8.54
CA GLU A 100 2.27 13.18 -8.58
C GLU A 100 3.41 12.19 -8.28
N PRO A 101 3.22 11.22 -7.36
CA PRO A 101 4.11 10.07 -7.31
C PRO A 101 3.90 9.25 -8.57
N ARG A 102 4.85 9.33 -9.51
CA ARG A 102 4.85 8.56 -10.76
C ARG A 102 4.57 7.09 -10.45
N GLN A 103 3.39 6.61 -10.82
CA GLN A 103 3.06 5.19 -10.75
C GLN A 103 3.71 4.53 -11.97
N GLY A 104 4.61 3.58 -11.72
CA GLY A 104 5.17 2.69 -12.75
C GLY A 104 4.34 1.45 -12.95
#